data_AF-I3SKV9-F1
#
_entry.id   AF-I3SKV9-F1
#
_cell.length_a   1.000
_cell.length_b   1.000
_cell.length_c   1.000
_cell.angle_alpha   90.00
_cell.angle_beta   90.00
_cell.angle_gamma   90.00
#
_symmetry.space_group_name_H-M   'P 1'
#
loop_
_entity.id
_entity.type
_entity.pdbx_description
1 polymer ?
#
loop_
_entity_poly.entity_id
_entity_poly.type
_entity_poly.pdbx_seq_one_letter_code
_entity_poly.pdbx_strand_id
1 'polypeptide(L)' 'MVYITSWDEFLDRSVQLFRADPNSTRYVMKYRHCDGKLVLKVTDNRQCLKYKTDQAQEAKKM' A
#
# COMPACT_ATOMS: atom_id res chain seq x y z
N MET A 1 9.64 -6.55 6.77
CA MET A 1 8.46 -5.86 6.19
C MET A 1 8.28 -4.55 6.93
N VAL A 2 8.57 -3.43 6.28
CA VAL A 2 8.55 -2.09 6.89
C VAL A 2 7.29 -1.36 6.43
N TYR A 3 6.64 -0.63 7.33
CA TYR A 3 5.53 0.26 6.99
C TYR A 3 6.08 1.61 6.55
N ILE A 4 5.66 2.07 5.39
CA ILE A 4 5.91 3.43 4.92
C ILE A 4 4.88 4.34 5.60
N THR A 5 5.33 5.42 6.21
CA THR A 5 4.48 6.37 6.94
C THR A 5 3.96 7.48 6.05
N SER A 6 4.70 7.87 5.02
CA SER A 6 4.29 8.87 4.03
C SER A 6 3.46 8.24 2.92
N TRP A 7 2.27 8.78 2.68
CA TRP A 7 1.42 8.38 1.55
C TRP A 7 2.13 8.57 0.21
N ASP A 8 2.78 9.72 0.02
CA ASP A 8 3.41 10.09 -1.25
C ASP A 8 4.59 9.16 -1.57
N GLU A 9 5.38 8.80 -0.55
CA GLU A 9 6.47 7.82 -0.71
C GLU A 9 5.92 6.44 -1.05
N PHE A 10 4.85 6.00 -0.37
CA PHE A 10 4.22 4.71 -0.66
C PHE A 10 3.70 4.65 -2.10
N LEU A 11 3.07 5.72 -2.58
CA LEU A 11 2.53 5.81 -3.94
C LEU A 11 3.64 5.76 -4.99
N ASP A 12 4.67 6.61 -4.86
CA ASP A 12 5.79 6.66 -5.82
C ASP A 12 6.50 5.30 -5.92
N ARG A 13 6.83 4.70 -4.78
CA ARG A 13 7.46 3.37 -4.72
C ARG A 13 6.57 2.27 -5.33
N SER A 14 5.26 2.35 -5.09
CA SER A 14 4.30 1.37 -5.63
C SER A 14 4.20 1.46 -7.16
N VAL A 15 4.20 2.67 -7.71
CA VAL A 15 4.20 2.91 -9.16
C VAL A 15 5.51 2.44 -9.79
N GLN A 16 6.65 2.73 -9.15
CA GLN A 16 7.96 2.25 -9.61
C GLN A 16 8.02 0.72 -9.65
N LEU A 17 7.52 0.05 -8.60
CA LEU A 17 7.50 -1.42 -8.53
C LEU A 17 6.66 -2.03 -9.66
N PHE A 18 5.48 -1.48 -9.91
CA PHE A 18 4.61 -1.94 -11.00
C PHE A 18 5.20 -1.69 -12.39
N ARG A 19 5.87 -0.54 -12.60
CA ARG A 19 6.57 -0.25 -13.85
C ARG A 19 7.73 -1.20 -14.11
N ALA A 20 8.38 -1.69 -13.06
CA ALA A 20 9.50 -2.62 -13.18
C ALA A 20 9.04 -4.04 -13.56
N ASP A 21 7.98 -4.55 -12.94
CA ASP A 21 7.39 -5.85 -13.29
C ASP A 21 5.88 -5.87 -13.02
N PRO A 22 5.04 -5.56 -14.03
CA PRO A 22 3.61 -5.47 -13.85
C PRO A 22 2.93 -6.84 -13.69
N ASN A 23 3.55 -7.93 -14.16
CA ASN A 23 2.94 -9.27 -14.14
C ASN A 23 3.06 -9.92 -12.76
N SER A 24 4.16 -9.66 -12.04
CA SER A 24 4.35 -10.20 -10.69
C SER A 24 3.86 -9.27 -9.59
N THR A 25 3.69 -7.98 -9.89
CA THR A 25 3.21 -6.96 -8.94
C THR A 25 1.73 -7.15 -8.63
N ARG A 26 1.40 -7.27 -7.34
CA ARG A 26 0.03 -7.35 -6.83
C ARG A 26 -0.26 -6.29 -5.79
N TYR A 27 -1.47 -5.76 -5.88
CA TYR A 27 -2.04 -4.80 -4.93
C TYR A 27 -3.03 -5.52 -4.02
N VAL A 28 -2.89 -5.33 -2.71
CA VAL A 28 -3.78 -5.92 -1.70
C VAL A 28 -4.25 -4.84 -0.75
N MET A 29 -5.55 -4.80 -0.54
CA MET A 29 -6.21 -3.92 0.42
C MET A 29 -6.87 -4.76 1.51
N LYS A 30 -6.72 -4.33 2.77
CA LYS A 30 -7.44 -4.90 3.90
C LYS A 30 -8.00 -3.77 4.75
N TYR A 31 -9.33 -3.69 4.80
CA TYR A 31 -10.05 -2.82 5.73
C TYR A 31 -10.61 -3.64 6.89
N ARG A 32 -10.47 -3.13 8.12
CA ARG A 32 -11.05 -3.73 9.32
C ARG A 32 -11.93 -2.69 10.02
N HIS A 33 -13.24 -2.83 9.82
CA HIS A 33 -14.22 -1.85 10.28
C HIS A 33 -14.21 -1.64 11.80
N CYS A 34 -14.15 -2.72 12.60
CA CYS A 34 -14.12 -2.62 14.07
C CYS A 34 -12.89 -1.88 14.62
N ASP A 35 -11.79 -1.82 13.86
CA ASP A 35 -10.59 -1.09 14.26
C ASP A 35 -10.49 0.29 13.57
N GLY A 36 -11.36 0.60 12.60
CA GLY A 36 -11.24 1.78 11.75
C GLY A 36 -9.97 1.82 10.90
N LYS A 37 -9.31 0.67 10.67
CA LYS A 37 -7.97 0.61 10.05
C LYS A 37 -8.01 0.11 8.61
N LEU A 38 -7.27 0.80 7.75
CA LEU A 38 -6.98 0.42 6.38
C LEU A 38 -5.50 0.04 6.25
N VAL A 39 -5.22 -1.09 5.62
CA VAL A 39 -3.87 -1.54 5.30
C VAL A 39 -3.77 -1.81 3.81
N LEU A 40 -2.78 -1.18 3.17
CA LEU A 40 -2.44 -1.39 1.78
C LEU A 40 -1.11 -2.13 1.68
N LYS A 41 -1.00 -3.00 0.69
CA LYS A 41 0.23 -3.73 0.40
C LYS A 41 0.44 -3.84 -1.10
N VAL A 42 1.64 -3.52 -1.56
CA VAL A 42 2.09 -3.75 -2.94
C VAL A 42 3.33 -4.63 -2.91
N THR A 43 3.37 -5.66 -3.75
CA THR A 43 4.49 -6.63 -3.74
C THR A 43 4.64 -7.36 -5.07
N ASP A 44 5.87 -7.61 -5.48
CA ASP A 44 6.30 -8.39 -6.65
C ASP A 44 6.83 -9.80 -6.26
N ASN A 45 6.55 -10.26 -5.03
CA ASN A 45 7.16 -11.42 -4.35
C ASN A 45 8.60 -11.26 -3.85
N ARG A 46 9.31 -10.17 -4.21
CA ARG A 46 10.68 -9.90 -3.74
C ARG A 46 10.69 -8.77 -2.73
N GLN A 47 10.03 -7.67 -3.07
CA GLN A 47 9.84 -6.49 -2.25
C GLN A 47 8.38 -6.41 -1.80
N CYS A 48 8.17 -5.85 -0.60
CA CYS A 48 6.83 -5.66 -0.05
C CYS A 48 6.74 -4.29 0.61
N LEU A 49 5.94 -3.43 -0.02
CA LEU A 49 5.58 -2.10 0.46
C LEU A 49 4.28 -2.22 1.24
N LYS A 50 4.21 -1.59 2.41
CA LYS A 50 2.99 -1.56 3.23
C LYS A 50 2.69 -0.14 3.68
N TYR A 51 1.43 0.23 3.57
CA TYR A 51 0.89 1.46 4.13
C TYR A 51 -0.22 1.10 5.11
N LYS A 52 -0.31 1.82 6.24
CA LYS A 52 -1.37 1.62 7.21
C LYS A 52 -1.85 2.99 7.67
N THR A 53 -3.16 3.16 7.66
CA THR A 53 -3.82 4.37 8.12
C THR A 53 -5.08 4.04 8.92
N ASP A 54 -5.39 4.90 9.88
CA ASP A 54 -6.67 4.97 10.58
C ASP A 54 -7.44 6.25 10.23
N GLN A 55 -6.89 7.07 9.33
CA GLN A 55 -7.48 8.32 8.89
C GLN A 55 -8.46 8.05 7.74
N ALA A 56 -9.76 8.22 8.00
CA ALA A 56 -10.81 8.02 7.00
C ALA A 56 -10.65 8.92 5.75
N GLN A 57 -9.98 10.08 5.89
CA GLN A 57 -9.69 10.97 4.76
C GLN A 57 -8.71 10.35 3.76
N GLU A 58 -7.75 9.55 4.22
CA GLU A 58 -6.75 8.92 3.35
C GLU A 58 -7.33 7.75 2.57
N ALA A 59 -8.41 7.15 3.05
CA ALA A 59 -9.17 6.18 2.27
C ALA A 59 -9.73 6.77 0.97
N LYS A 60 -9.91 8.10 0.88
CA LYS A 60 -10.32 8.80 -0.35
C LYS A 60 -9.17 9.08 -1.32
N LYS A 61 -7.92 9.01 -0.87
CA LYS A 61 -6.73 9.20 -1.73
C LYS A 61 -6.39 7.94 -2.55
N MET A 62 -7.07 6.85 -2.24
CA MET A 62 -6.98 5.56 -2.89
C MET A 62 -7.89 5.50 -4.12
#